data_AF-A0A963SDB0-F1
#
_entry.id   AF-A0A963SDB0-F1
#
_cell.length_a   1.000
_cell.length_b   1.000
_cell.length_c   1.000
_cell.angle_alpha   90.00
_cell.angle_beta   90.00
_cell.angle_gamma   90.00
#
_symmetry.space_group_name_H-M   'P 1'
#
loop_
_entity.id
_entity.type
_entity.pdbx_description
1 polymer ?
#
loop_
_entity_poly.entity_id
_entity_poly.type
_entity_poly.pdbx_seq_one_letter_code
_entity_poly.pdbx_strand_id
1 'polypeptide(L)'
;MIAAVKHSLANLANFSGRDARSTFWLYMLFLVILKMVAFAISQWPIWTALMAGAMDAARAGVDPDEMNQAMLAGVSGDDLRRALYIGTLAAFAGAALYAASFVRRLHDSGKAWWWLLVALVPFLYPHIISILDVERTVAVAKSGLEASPSQAELGERARQYIYSGIGLLGYLVTIIFGVLESDDGPNKYGEQPVSLG
;
A
#
# COMPACT_ATOMS: atom_id res chain seq x y z
N MET A 1 -8.33 -1.83 21.28
CA MET A 1 -7.64 -1.15 20.13
C MET A 1 -6.44 -0.27 20.52
N ILE A 2 -6.62 0.83 21.26
CA ILE A 2 -5.53 1.81 21.52
C ILE A 2 -4.31 1.17 22.20
N ALA A 3 -4.53 0.24 23.13
CA ALA A 3 -3.46 -0.49 23.81
C ALA A 3 -2.57 -1.27 22.82
N ALA A 4 -3.17 -1.97 21.85
CA ALA A 4 -2.46 -2.71 20.82
C ALA A 4 -1.62 -1.78 19.92
N VAL A 5 -2.16 -0.61 19.55
CA VAL A 5 -1.42 0.40 18.78
C VAL A 5 -0.22 0.93 19.57
N LYS A 6 -0.42 1.32 20.83
CA LYS A 6 0.67 1.79 21.69
C LYS A 6 1.76 0.73 21.88
N HIS A 7 1.36 -0.51 22.14
CA HIS A 7 2.28 -1.65 22.27
C HIS A 7 3.11 -1.87 21.02
N SER A 8 2.47 -1.94 19.84
CA SER A 8 3.18 -2.17 18.58
C SER A 8 4.11 -1.02 18.22
N LEU A 9 3.69 0.23 18.44
CA LEU A 9 4.52 1.41 18.18
C LEU A 9 5.72 1.51 19.15
N ALA A 10 5.55 1.11 20.41
CA ALA A 10 6.65 1.04 21.37
C ALA A 10 7.68 -0.06 21.01
N ASN A 11 7.28 -1.03 20.19
CA ASN A 11 8.08 -2.18 19.82
C ASN A 11 8.37 -2.26 18.30
N LEU A 12 8.49 -1.12 17.61
CA LEU A 12 8.72 -1.07 16.15
C LEU A 12 10.01 -1.75 15.68
N ALA A 13 11.07 -1.72 16.50
CA ALA A 13 12.34 -2.36 16.22
C ALA A 13 12.56 -3.68 16.99
N ASN A 14 11.58 -4.09 17.79
CA ASN A 14 11.68 -5.29 18.61
C ASN A 14 10.99 -6.47 17.92
N PHE A 15 11.78 -7.30 17.23
CA PHE A 15 11.30 -8.49 16.52
C PHE A 15 11.13 -9.72 17.42
N SER A 16 11.51 -9.61 18.70
CA SER A 16 11.40 -10.69 19.68
C SER A 16 10.06 -10.67 20.39
N GLY A 17 9.66 -11.84 20.92
CA GLY A 17 8.39 -12.01 21.61
C GLY A 17 7.24 -12.37 20.68
N ARG A 18 6.02 -12.33 21.24
CA ARG A 18 4.81 -12.91 20.65
C ARG A 18 3.61 -11.98 20.85
N ASP A 19 2.88 -11.73 19.77
CA ASP A 19 1.63 -10.96 19.79
C ASP A 19 0.46 -11.88 19.45
N ALA A 20 -0.56 -11.90 20.31
CA ALA A 20 -1.77 -12.69 20.09
C ALA A 20 -2.59 -12.12 18.92
N ARG A 21 -3.54 -12.91 18.41
CA ARG A 21 -4.44 -12.53 17.31
C ARG A 21 -5.12 -11.17 17.53
N SER A 22 -5.68 -10.94 18.72
CA SER A 22 -6.37 -9.68 19.08
C SER A 22 -5.46 -8.46 18.93
N THR A 23 -4.28 -8.52 19.56
CA THR A 23 -3.25 -7.47 19.51
C THR A 23 -2.83 -7.19 18.07
N PHE A 24 -2.51 -8.24 17.31
CA PHE A 24 -2.08 -8.14 15.93
C PHE A 24 -3.16 -7.51 15.04
N TRP A 25 -4.39 -8.04 15.05
CA TRP A 25 -5.46 -7.57 14.14
C TRP A 25 -5.95 -6.16 14.47
N LEU A 26 -5.98 -5.77 15.74
CA LEU A 26 -6.27 -4.38 16.11
C LEU A 26 -5.20 -3.41 15.62
N TYR A 27 -3.92 -3.83 15.62
CA TYR A 27 -2.85 -3.04 15.03
C TYR A 27 -2.91 -3.04 13.49
N MET A 28 -3.25 -4.16 12.86
CA MET A 28 -3.44 -4.23 11.40
C MET A 28 -4.58 -3.32 10.94
N LEU A 29 -5.69 -3.25 11.69
CA LEU A 29 -6.78 -2.32 11.40
C LEU A 29 -6.28 -0.86 11.40
N PHE A 30 -5.49 -0.48 12.40
CA PHE A 30 -4.84 0.83 12.43
C PHE A 30 -3.95 1.07 11.21
N LEU A 31 -3.13 0.09 10.80
CA LEU A 31 -2.28 0.20 9.61
C LEU A 31 -3.09 0.31 8.31
N VAL A 32 -4.23 -0.37 8.21
CA VAL A 32 -5.15 -0.24 7.06
C VAL A 32 -5.70 1.17 6.98
N ILE A 33 -6.16 1.74 8.10
CA ILE A 33 -6.66 3.13 8.16
C ILE A 33 -5.53 4.10 7.78
N LEU A 34 -4.33 3.92 8.34
CA LEU A 34 -3.17 4.75 8.01
C LEU A 34 -2.82 4.67 6.53
N LYS A 35 -2.87 3.47 5.94
CA LYS A 35 -2.64 3.26 4.50
C LYS A 35 -3.70 3.96 3.65
N MET A 36 -4.98 3.95 4.04
CA MET A 36 -6.05 4.67 3.34
C MET A 36 -5.79 6.18 3.34
N VAL A 37 -5.39 6.74 4.48
CA VAL A 37 -5.01 8.16 4.59
C VAL A 37 -3.80 8.47 3.73
N ALA A 38 -2.75 7.65 3.79
CA ALA A 38 -1.55 7.85 2.99
C ALA A 38 -1.82 7.74 1.48
N PHE A 39 -2.73 6.85 1.08
CA PHE A 39 -3.20 6.76 -0.30
C PHE A 39 -3.94 8.04 -0.72
N ALA A 40 -4.86 8.56 0.11
CA ALA A 40 -5.54 9.82 -0.21
C ALA A 40 -4.55 10.98 -0.36
N ILE A 41 -3.54 11.06 0.51
CA ILE A 41 -2.46 12.06 0.43
C ILE A 41 -1.63 11.88 -0.85
N SER A 42 -1.33 10.65 -1.26
CA SER A 42 -0.58 10.43 -2.50
C SER A 42 -1.34 10.88 -3.73
N GLN A 43 -2.67 10.86 -3.71
CA GLN A 43 -3.49 11.34 -4.83
C GLN A 43 -3.68 12.87 -4.83
N TRP A 44 -3.24 13.57 -3.79
CA TRP A 44 -3.42 15.01 -3.67
C TRP A 44 -2.93 15.82 -4.89
N PRO A 45 -1.73 15.57 -5.47
CA PRO A 45 -1.27 16.30 -6.66
C PRO A 45 -2.23 16.17 -7.85
N ILE A 46 -2.78 14.97 -8.06
CA ILE A 46 -3.73 14.70 -9.14
C ILE A 46 -5.04 15.45 -8.88
N TRP A 47 -5.56 15.40 -7.65
CA TRP A 47 -6.77 16.15 -7.29
C TRP A 47 -6.60 17.66 -7.50
N THR A 48 -5.45 18.22 -7.13
CA THR A 48 -5.17 19.64 -7.36
C THR A 48 -5.07 19.98 -8.85
N ALA A 49 -4.47 19.10 -9.65
CA ALA A 49 -4.34 19.30 -11.09
C ALA A 49 -5.71 19.22 -11.80
N LEU A 50 -6.56 18.28 -11.40
CA LEU A 50 -7.94 18.17 -11.91
C LEU A 50 -8.77 19.41 -11.59
N MET A 51 -8.67 19.95 -10.38
CA MET A 51 -9.37 21.19 -10.01
C MET A 51 -8.86 22.40 -10.79
N ALA A 52 -7.54 22.52 -10.96
CA ALA A 52 -6.96 23.58 -11.78
C ALA A 52 -7.45 23.48 -13.24
N GLY A 53 -7.41 22.29 -13.84
CA GLY A 53 -7.93 22.03 -15.18
C GLY A 53 -9.42 22.35 -15.32
N ALA A 54 -10.24 21.99 -14.32
CA ALA A 54 -11.66 22.34 -14.30
C ALA A 54 -11.89 23.86 -14.30
N MET A 55 -11.12 24.58 -13.48
CA MET A 55 -11.22 26.04 -13.39
C MET A 55 -10.81 26.73 -14.69
N ASP A 56 -9.75 26.24 -15.33
CA ASP A 56 -9.27 26.80 -16.59
C ASP A 56 -10.23 26.50 -17.75
N ALA A 57 -10.78 25.29 -17.81
CA ALA A 57 -11.83 24.92 -18.77
C ALA A 57 -13.10 25.77 -18.60
N ALA A 58 -13.54 25.98 -17.35
CA ALA A 58 -14.70 26.83 -17.06
C ALA A 58 -14.48 28.30 -17.47
N ARG A 59 -13.27 28.84 -17.23
CA ARG A 59 -12.89 30.20 -17.67
C ARG A 59 -12.85 30.32 -19.19
N ALA A 60 -12.43 29.27 -19.89
CA ALA A 60 -12.39 29.21 -21.33
C ALA A 60 -13.77 28.98 -21.98
N GLY A 61 -14.81 28.72 -21.18
CA GLY A 61 -16.16 28.46 -21.68
C GLY A 61 -16.29 27.11 -22.39
N VAL A 62 -15.49 26.12 -22.00
CA VAL A 62 -15.57 24.75 -22.52
C VAL A 62 -16.97 24.17 -22.24
N ASP A 63 -17.51 23.47 -23.24
CA ASP A 63 -18.82 22.81 -23.16
C ASP A 63 -18.85 21.82 -21.96
N PRO A 64 -19.93 21.78 -21.14
CA PRO A 64 -20.13 20.75 -20.14
C PRO A 64 -19.84 19.32 -20.59
N ASP A 65 -20.12 18.96 -21.85
CA ASP A 65 -19.88 17.61 -22.39
C ASP A 65 -18.38 17.32 -22.59
N GLU A 66 -17.56 18.36 -22.75
CA GLU A 66 -16.10 18.28 -22.92
C GLU A 66 -15.34 18.51 -21.59
N MET A 67 -16.03 18.94 -20.54
CA MET A 67 -15.44 19.30 -19.25
C MET A 67 -14.57 18.18 -18.66
N ASN A 68 -15.05 16.94 -18.71
CA ASN A 68 -14.29 15.79 -18.20
C ASN A 68 -12.96 15.61 -18.94
N GLN A 69 -12.94 15.79 -20.26
CA GLN A 69 -11.71 15.67 -21.05
C GLN A 69 -10.75 16.83 -20.75
N ALA A 70 -11.28 18.05 -20.63
CA ALA A 70 -10.50 19.23 -20.30
C ALA A 70 -9.87 19.15 -18.90
N MET A 71 -10.61 18.60 -17.92
CA MET A 71 -10.07 18.32 -16.58
C MET A 71 -8.91 17.34 -16.62
N LEU A 72 -9.07 16.22 -17.35
CA LEU A 72 -8.03 15.19 -17.48
C LEU A 72 -6.79 15.72 -18.20
N ALA A 73 -6.96 16.60 -19.19
CA ALA A 73 -5.85 17.27 -19.88
C ALA A 73 -4.98 18.14 -18.94
N GLY A 74 -5.56 18.62 -17.83
CA GLY A 74 -4.84 19.36 -16.80
C GLY A 74 -3.87 18.51 -15.97
N VAL A 75 -3.96 17.18 -16.00
CA VAL A 75 -3.07 16.29 -15.23
C VAL A 75 -1.72 16.16 -15.95
N SER A 76 -0.68 16.76 -15.37
CA SER A 76 0.66 16.70 -15.92
C SER A 76 1.38 15.39 -15.58
N GLY A 77 2.46 15.08 -16.30
CA GLY A 77 3.34 13.97 -15.93
C GLY A 77 4.01 14.17 -14.57
N ASP A 78 4.28 15.43 -14.18
CA ASP A 78 4.90 15.74 -12.89
C ASP A 78 3.95 15.47 -11.72
N ASP A 79 2.66 15.72 -11.89
CA ASP A 79 1.66 15.39 -10.87
C ASP A 79 1.57 13.88 -10.64
N LEU A 80 1.62 13.10 -11.73
CA LEU A 80 1.68 11.63 -11.68
C LEU A 80 2.95 11.13 -11.00
N ARG A 81 4.12 11.70 -11.32
CA ARG A 81 5.40 11.38 -10.66
C ARG A 81 5.34 11.66 -9.16
N ARG A 82 4.84 12.83 -8.76
CA ARG A 82 4.69 13.20 -7.34
C ARG A 82 3.79 12.22 -6.62
N ALA A 83 2.64 11.88 -7.20
CA ALA A 83 1.72 10.91 -6.62
C ALA A 83 2.38 9.53 -6.43
N LEU A 84 3.13 9.07 -7.43
CA LEU A 84 3.87 7.83 -7.39
C LEU A 84 4.95 7.84 -6.30
N TYR A 85 5.76 8.90 -6.21
CA TYR A 85 6.81 9.00 -5.18
C TYR A 85 6.24 9.03 -3.76
N ILE A 86 5.18 9.82 -3.52
CA ILE A 86 4.51 9.87 -2.22
C ILE A 86 3.91 8.51 -1.86
N GLY A 87 3.22 7.86 -2.81
CA GLY A 87 2.62 6.55 -2.62
C GLY A 87 3.65 5.47 -2.30
N THR A 88 4.79 5.47 -3.01
CA THR A 88 5.88 4.53 -2.75
C THR A 88 6.52 4.79 -1.39
N LEU A 89 6.83 6.04 -1.04
CA LEU A 89 7.36 6.38 0.29
C LEU A 89 6.43 5.89 1.41
N ALA A 90 5.12 6.11 1.26
CA ALA A 90 4.11 5.62 2.18
C ALA A 90 4.10 4.08 2.29
N ALA A 91 4.26 3.36 1.18
CA ALA A 91 4.32 1.90 1.19
C ALA A 91 5.53 1.37 1.96
N PHE A 92 6.71 1.98 1.78
CA PHE A 92 7.92 1.63 2.55
C PHE A 92 7.78 1.98 4.03
N ALA A 93 7.21 3.14 4.37
CA ALA A 93 6.93 3.49 5.76
C ALA A 93 5.93 2.51 6.40
N GLY A 94 4.86 2.13 5.68
CA GLY A 94 3.89 1.13 6.12
C GLY A 94 4.52 -0.25 6.34
N ALA A 95 5.40 -0.69 5.43
CA ALA A 95 6.18 -1.91 5.57
C ALA A 95 7.05 -1.91 6.84
N ALA A 96 7.70 -0.78 7.15
CA ALA A 96 8.51 -0.64 8.36
C ALA A 96 7.64 -0.72 9.64
N LEU A 97 6.47 -0.09 9.65
CA LEU A 97 5.52 -0.17 10.78
C LEU A 97 4.96 -1.59 10.98
N TYR A 98 4.77 -2.32 9.88
CA TYR A 98 4.22 -3.66 9.86
C TYR A 98 5.21 -4.75 10.35
N ALA A 99 6.48 -4.65 9.97
CA ALA A 99 7.43 -5.76 10.00
C ALA A 99 7.58 -6.44 11.37
N ALA A 100 7.84 -5.67 12.44
CA ALA A 100 8.09 -6.24 13.77
C ALA A 100 6.83 -6.91 14.35
N SER A 101 5.65 -6.30 14.20
CA SER A 101 4.40 -6.89 14.68
C SER A 101 4.07 -8.19 13.93
N PHE A 102 4.31 -8.26 12.62
CA PHE A 102 4.09 -9.49 11.87
C PHE A 102 5.07 -10.60 12.27
N VAL A 103 6.34 -10.28 12.53
CA VAL A 103 7.30 -11.26 13.04
C VAL A 103 6.89 -11.80 14.42
N ARG A 104 6.46 -10.93 15.34
CA ARG A 104 5.91 -11.38 16.64
C ARG A 104 4.66 -12.23 16.48
N ARG A 105 3.83 -11.95 15.48
CA ARG A 105 2.67 -12.79 15.14
C ARG A 105 3.09 -14.15 14.57
N LEU A 106 4.09 -14.20 13.70
CA LEU A 106 4.67 -15.44 13.17
C LEU A 106 5.24 -16.30 14.30
N HIS A 107 6.00 -15.69 15.20
CA HIS A 107 6.56 -16.34 16.39
C HIS A 107 5.49 -16.93 17.30
N ASP A 108 4.35 -16.27 17.41
CA ASP A 108 3.24 -16.77 18.23
C ASP A 108 2.66 -18.11 17.74
N SER A 109 2.75 -18.39 16.45
CA SER A 109 2.34 -19.68 15.85
C SER A 109 3.55 -20.55 15.46
N GLY A 110 4.68 -20.35 16.14
CA GLY A 110 5.91 -21.14 16.00
C GLY A 110 6.67 -20.96 14.67
N LYS A 111 6.28 -20.00 13.83
CA LYS A 111 6.89 -19.77 12.50
C LYS A 111 8.14 -18.91 12.59
N ALA A 112 9.06 -19.10 11.67
CA ALA A 112 10.31 -18.33 11.61
C ALA A 112 10.12 -16.97 10.93
N TRP A 113 10.97 -16.00 11.27
CA TRP A 113 10.92 -14.64 10.75
C TRP A 113 11.02 -14.54 9.23
N TRP A 114 11.65 -15.50 8.53
CA TRP A 114 11.84 -15.43 7.08
C TRP A 114 10.51 -15.42 6.30
N TRP A 115 9.41 -15.86 6.91
CA TRP A 115 8.06 -15.70 6.35
C TRP A 115 7.67 -14.23 6.16
N LEU A 116 8.28 -13.30 6.91
CA LEU A 116 8.18 -11.87 6.63
C LEU A 116 8.60 -11.55 5.20
N LEU A 117 9.67 -12.16 4.69
CA LEU A 117 10.14 -11.89 3.32
C LEU A 117 9.13 -12.36 2.29
N VAL A 118 8.46 -13.48 2.53
CA VAL A 118 7.40 -14.01 1.66
C VAL A 118 6.20 -13.08 1.62
N ALA A 119 5.92 -12.33 2.71
CA ALA A 119 4.90 -11.30 2.72
C ALA A 119 5.40 -9.98 2.08
N LEU A 120 6.59 -9.53 2.47
CA LEU A 120 7.08 -8.18 2.21
C LEU A 120 7.64 -8.01 0.80
N VAL A 121 8.31 -9.02 0.25
CA VAL A 121 8.90 -8.94 -1.09
C VAL A 121 7.82 -8.79 -2.16
N PRO A 122 6.76 -9.63 -2.22
CA PRO A 122 5.68 -9.42 -3.18
C PRO A 122 4.96 -8.09 -2.96
N PHE A 123 4.72 -7.69 -1.69
CA PHE A 123 4.08 -6.42 -1.36
C PHE A 123 4.87 -5.20 -1.88
N LEU A 124 6.19 -5.16 -1.69
CA LEU A 124 7.03 -4.05 -2.13
C LEU A 124 7.37 -4.08 -3.63
N TYR A 125 7.25 -5.25 -4.27
CA TYR A 125 7.58 -5.43 -5.69
C TYR A 125 6.96 -4.38 -6.63
N PRO A 126 5.63 -4.15 -6.66
CA PRO A 126 5.05 -3.16 -7.57
C PRO A 126 5.57 -1.74 -7.30
N HIS A 127 5.82 -1.38 -6.04
CA HIS A 127 6.34 -0.07 -5.67
C HIS A 127 7.78 0.14 -6.13
N ILE A 128 8.63 -0.89 -6.03
CA ILE A 128 10.01 -0.87 -6.51
C ILE A 128 10.03 -0.73 -8.02
N ILE A 129 9.29 -1.59 -8.74
CA ILE A 129 9.26 -1.56 -10.20
C ILE A 129 8.74 -0.23 -10.73
N SER A 130 7.69 0.34 -10.12
CA SER A 130 7.16 1.65 -10.51
C SER A 130 8.15 2.81 -10.33
N ILE A 131 9.11 2.70 -9.40
CA ILE A 131 10.19 3.70 -9.27
C ILE A 131 11.30 3.47 -10.29
N LEU A 132 11.69 2.22 -10.50
CA LEU A 132 12.75 1.87 -11.44
C LEU A 132 12.35 2.21 -12.88
N ASP A 133 11.05 2.16 -13.20
CA ASP A 133 10.50 2.49 -14.50
C ASP A 133 9.42 3.58 -14.40
N VAL A 134 9.79 4.70 -13.75
CA VAL A 134 8.86 5.81 -13.46
C VAL A 134 8.29 6.42 -14.74
N GLU A 135 9.11 6.61 -15.77
CA GLU A 135 8.68 7.24 -17.02
C GLU A 135 7.66 6.38 -17.76
N ARG A 136 7.86 5.06 -17.82
CA ARG A 136 6.87 4.14 -18.38
C ARG A 136 5.62 4.08 -17.54
N THR A 137 5.75 4.04 -16.20
CA THR A 137 4.59 4.00 -15.31
C THR A 137 3.72 5.25 -15.49
N VAL A 138 4.34 6.42 -15.60
CA VAL A 138 3.66 7.69 -15.91
C VAL A 138 3.03 7.66 -17.30
N ALA A 139 3.73 7.15 -18.32
CA ALA A 139 3.18 7.03 -19.66
C ALA A 139 1.94 6.10 -19.70
N VAL A 140 1.97 4.96 -19.01
CA VAL A 140 0.83 4.04 -18.88
C VAL A 140 -0.33 4.70 -18.12
N ALA A 141 -0.04 5.47 -17.07
CA ALA A 141 -1.06 6.20 -16.34
C ALA A 141 -1.72 7.28 -17.21
N LYS A 142 -0.94 8.03 -18.01
CA LYS A 142 -1.47 9.04 -18.95
C LYS A 142 -2.27 8.40 -20.06
N SER A 143 -1.76 7.35 -20.71
CA SER A 143 -2.53 6.64 -21.73
C SER A 143 -3.82 6.08 -21.15
N GLY A 144 -3.82 5.68 -19.87
CA GLY A 144 -5.01 5.31 -19.07
C GLY A 144 -6.17 6.30 -19.14
N LEU A 145 -5.89 7.58 -19.38
CA LEU A 145 -6.88 8.66 -19.46
C LEU A 145 -7.50 8.79 -20.86
N GLU A 146 -6.93 8.14 -21.87
CA GLU A 146 -7.39 8.21 -23.26
C GLU A 146 -8.53 7.21 -23.53
N ALA A 147 -9.51 7.64 -24.33
CA ALA A 147 -10.72 6.87 -24.63
C ALA A 147 -10.51 5.69 -25.59
N SER A 148 -9.39 5.62 -26.32
CA SER A 148 -9.14 4.61 -27.35
C SER A 148 -7.67 4.18 -27.35
N PRO A 149 -7.25 3.32 -26.39
CA PRO A 149 -5.87 2.86 -26.31
C PRO A 149 -5.51 1.98 -27.51
N SER A 150 -4.28 2.14 -27.99
CA SER A 150 -3.64 1.22 -28.92
C SER A 150 -3.42 -0.17 -28.29
N GLN A 151 -3.22 -1.18 -29.14
CA GLN A 151 -2.91 -2.54 -28.68
C GLN A 151 -1.62 -2.61 -27.84
N ALA A 152 -0.63 -1.76 -28.15
CA ALA A 152 0.60 -1.68 -27.37
C ALA A 152 0.32 -1.15 -25.96
N GLU A 153 -0.50 -0.10 -25.83
CA GLU A 153 -0.88 0.47 -24.53
C GLU A 153 -1.73 -0.49 -23.69
N LEU A 154 -2.62 -1.26 -24.32
CA LEU A 154 -3.35 -2.34 -23.65
C LEU A 154 -2.39 -3.38 -23.05
N GLY A 155 -1.36 -3.77 -23.79
CA GLY A 155 -0.32 -4.68 -23.31
C GLY A 155 0.43 -4.13 -22.09
N GLU A 156 0.76 -2.83 -22.11
CA GLU A 156 1.43 -2.18 -21.00
C GLU A 156 0.54 -2.00 -19.77
N ARG A 157 -0.74 -1.69 -19.95
CA ARG A 157 -1.73 -1.70 -18.86
C ARG A 157 -1.86 -3.09 -18.24
N ALA A 158 -1.94 -4.14 -19.07
CA ALA A 158 -2.01 -5.52 -18.58
C ALA A 158 -0.77 -5.89 -17.74
N ARG A 159 0.43 -5.52 -18.20
CA ARG A 159 1.68 -5.68 -17.44
C ARG A 159 1.60 -4.99 -16.07
N GLN A 160 1.11 -3.75 -16.02
CA GLN A 160 0.98 -3.01 -14.78
C GLN A 160 0.00 -3.67 -13.80
N TYR A 161 -1.11 -4.23 -14.29
CA TYR A 161 -2.03 -5.00 -13.46
C TYR A 161 -1.41 -6.30 -12.94
N ILE A 162 -0.59 -6.99 -13.74
CA ILE A 162 0.14 -8.18 -13.29
C ILE A 162 1.08 -7.81 -12.13
N TYR A 163 1.87 -6.74 -12.25
CA TYR A 163 2.76 -6.29 -11.17
C TYR A 163 1.98 -5.93 -9.90
N SER A 164 0.84 -5.27 -10.06
CA SER A 164 -0.05 -4.94 -8.95
C SER A 164 -0.64 -6.20 -8.29
N GLY A 165 -0.99 -7.21 -9.09
CA GLY A 165 -1.50 -8.50 -8.63
C GLY A 165 -0.49 -9.30 -7.81
N ILE A 166 0.81 -9.23 -8.14
CA ILE A 166 1.88 -9.83 -7.33
C ILE A 166 1.87 -9.25 -5.91
N GLY A 167 1.60 -7.95 -5.78
CA GLY A 167 1.43 -7.28 -4.48
C GLY A 167 0.37 -7.92 -3.57
N LEU A 168 -0.68 -8.50 -4.15
CA LEU A 168 -1.76 -9.15 -3.40
C LEU A 168 -1.29 -10.39 -2.64
N LEU A 169 -0.25 -11.08 -3.14
CA LEU A 169 0.32 -12.27 -2.49
C LEU A 169 0.86 -11.94 -1.10
N GLY A 170 1.43 -10.74 -0.91
CA GLY A 170 1.93 -10.31 0.40
C GLY A 170 0.84 -10.19 1.45
N TYR A 171 -0.34 -9.70 1.05
CA TYR A 171 -1.50 -9.64 1.94
C TYR A 171 -2.07 -11.02 2.23
N LEU A 172 -2.10 -11.93 1.25
CA LEU A 172 -2.56 -13.31 1.47
C LEU A 172 -1.69 -14.01 2.52
N VAL A 173 -0.37 -13.89 2.43
CA VAL A 173 0.55 -14.43 3.44
C VAL A 173 0.26 -13.83 4.81
N THR A 174 0.06 -12.51 4.88
CA THR A 174 -0.30 -11.82 6.13
C THR A 174 -1.58 -12.36 6.74
N ILE A 175 -2.62 -12.57 5.92
CA ILE A 175 -3.92 -13.07 6.38
C ILE A 175 -3.77 -14.51 6.84
N ILE A 176 -3.15 -15.38 6.04
CA ILE A 176 -2.96 -16.80 6.36
C ILE A 176 -2.27 -16.95 7.71
N PHE A 177 -1.14 -16.29 7.93
CA PHE A 177 -0.41 -16.39 9.20
C PHE A 177 -1.07 -15.58 10.32
N GLY A 178 -1.74 -14.48 9.99
CA GLY A 178 -2.45 -13.64 10.94
C GLY A 178 -3.61 -14.36 11.64
N VAL A 179 -4.31 -15.26 10.93
CA VAL A 179 -5.48 -15.99 11.48
C VAL A 179 -5.13 -17.30 12.18
N LEU A 180 -3.91 -17.83 12.03
CA LEU A 180 -3.49 -19.08 12.68
C LEU A 180 -3.73 -19.05 14.19
N GLU A 181 -3.85 -20.21 14.82
CA GLU A 181 -3.95 -20.26 16.27
C GLU A 181 -2.60 -19.95 16.93
N SER A 182 -2.66 -19.39 18.13
CA SER A 182 -1.49 -19.19 18.98
C SER A 182 -1.04 -20.53 19.53
N ASP A 183 0.27 -20.75 19.67
CA ASP A 183 0.77 -21.95 20.37
C ASP A 183 0.35 -21.90 21.85
N ASP A 184 -0.09 -23.04 22.38
CA ASP A 184 -0.43 -23.18 23.80
C ASP A 184 0.82 -23.05 24.68
N GLY A 185 0.75 -22.18 25.68
CA GLY A 185 1.85 -21.96 26.63
C GLY A 185 3.11 -21.31 26.00
N PRO A 186 4.28 -21.44 26.66
CA PRO A 186 5.54 -20.92 26.14
C PRO A 186 6.03 -21.70 24.90
N ASN A 187 6.68 -21.02 23.98
CA ASN A 187 7.36 -21.65 22.84
C ASN A 187 8.81 -21.13 22.73
N LYS A 188 9.55 -21.59 21.71
CA LYS A 188 10.97 -21.20 21.51
C LYS A 188 11.22 -19.71 21.29
N TYR A 189 10.17 -18.92 21.05
CA TYR A 189 10.24 -17.46 20.86
C TYR A 189 9.81 -16.67 22.10
N GLY A 190 9.42 -17.35 23.18
CA GLY A 190 9.18 -16.76 24.49
C GLY A 190 7.94 -17.27 25.20
N GLU A 191 7.59 -16.56 26.27
CA GLU A 191 6.41 -16.78 27.10
C GLU A 191 5.10 -16.59 26.33
N GLN A 192 3.97 -16.59 27.05
CA GLN A 192 2.65 -16.39 26.46
C GLN A 192 2.55 -15.08 25.64
N PRO A 193 1.73 -15.08 24.57
CA PRO A 193 1.59 -13.92 23.72
C PRO A 193 0.90 -12.76 24.42
N VAL A 194 1.29 -11.54 24.04
CA VAL A 194 0.63 -10.33 24.49
C VAL A 194 -0.78 -10.28 23.89
N SER A 195 -1.81 -10.34 24.73
CA SER A 195 -3.22 -10.29 24.35
C SER A 195 -3.87 -9.00 24.87
N LEU A 196 -4.11 -8.06 23.97
CA LEU A 196 -4.72 -6.76 24.24
C LEU A 196 -6.03 -6.68 23.45
N GLY A 197 -7.16 -6.85 24.15
CA GLY A 197 -8.52 -6.60 23.63
C GLY A 197 -8.95 -5.17 23.89
#